data_AF-A0A5J9TSM4-F1
#
_entry.id   AF-A0A5J9TSM4-F1
#
_cell.length_a   1.000
_cell.length_b   1.000
_cell.length_c   1.000
_cell.angle_alpha   90.00
_cell.angle_beta   90.00
_cell.angle_gamma   90.00
#
_symmetry.space_group_name_H-M   'P 1'
#
loop_
_entity.id
_entity.type
_entity.pdbx_description
1 polymer ?
#
loop_
_entity_poly.entity_id
_entity_poly.type
_entity_poly.pdbx_seq_one_letter_code
_entity_poly.pdbx_strand_id
1 'polypeptide(L)'
;MRAGGGKKHGRYYLGDNVIDTASTPTLSQIRARTVSGGPSIRQRPTATQALQAQLEEERMRWEQLEATLAQQVQKQVQEVQAQMQTQVQDMYTYFQAQFAAMGHQLPPHSTWAPRPPISSPPMPGSAGSNAGAGAVVQD
;
A
#
# COMPACT_ATOMS: atom_id res chain seq x y z
N MET A 1 76.54 -34.25 4.58
CA MET A 1 75.50 -33.90 3.59
C MET A 1 74.68 -35.16 3.30
N ARG A 2 73.39 -35.21 3.67
CA ARG A 2 72.55 -36.42 3.56
C ARG A 2 71.91 -36.45 2.18
N ALA A 3 72.34 -37.39 1.32
CA ALA A 3 71.92 -37.48 -0.07
C ALA A 3 70.40 -37.75 -0.19
N GLY A 4 69.69 -36.84 -0.87
CA GLY A 4 68.24 -36.90 -1.05
C GLY A 4 67.82 -37.99 -2.04
N GLY A 5 67.30 -39.10 -1.52
CA GLY A 5 66.69 -40.19 -2.29
C GLY A 5 65.23 -39.93 -2.68
N GLY A 6 64.92 -38.76 -3.24
CA GLY A 6 63.53 -38.31 -3.43
C GLY A 6 62.88 -38.65 -4.77
N LYS A 7 63.56 -39.33 -5.72
CA LYS A 7 63.04 -39.55 -7.08
C LYS A 7 63.12 -41.02 -7.48
N LYS A 8 61.97 -41.70 -7.54
CA LYS A 8 61.82 -43.03 -8.15
C LYS A 8 60.84 -42.93 -9.32
N HIS A 9 61.26 -43.41 -10.49
CA HIS A 9 60.44 -43.49 -11.72
C HIS A 9 59.85 -42.15 -12.20
N GLY A 10 60.60 -41.07 -12.07
CA GLY A 10 60.15 -39.73 -12.47
C GLY A 10 59.16 -39.07 -11.50
N ARG A 11 58.74 -39.76 -10.44
CA ARG A 11 57.87 -39.23 -9.40
C ARG A 11 58.70 -38.82 -8.19
N TYR A 12 58.48 -37.61 -7.70
CA TYR A 12 59.04 -37.17 -6.43
C TYR A 12 58.21 -37.79 -5.31
N TYR A 13 58.86 -38.62 -4.49
CA TYR A 13 58.28 -39.08 -3.24
C TYR A 13 58.72 -38.08 -2.17
N LEU A 14 57.78 -37.56 -1.39
CA LEU A 14 58.15 -36.80 -0.20
C LEU A 14 59.00 -37.72 0.67
N GLY A 15 60.26 -37.37 0.89
CA GLY A 15 61.14 -38.12 1.77
C GLY A 15 60.51 -38.20 3.15
N ASP A 16 60.55 -39.40 3.73
CA ASP A 16 59.88 -39.72 4.98
C ASP A 16 60.24 -38.66 6.04
N ASN A 17 59.22 -38.00 6.60
CA ASN A 17 59.23 -37.06 7.73
C ASN A 17 59.29 -35.53 7.48
N VAL A 18 59.13 -35.01 6.25
CA VAL A 18 58.90 -33.54 6.08
C VAL A 18 57.48 -33.13 6.48
N ILE A 19 56.51 -34.01 6.24
CA ILE A 19 55.14 -33.86 6.68
C ILE A 19 54.87 -35.00 7.64
N ASP A 20 54.84 -34.70 8.94
CA ASP A 20 54.39 -35.66 9.95
C ASP A 20 52.88 -35.85 9.79
N THR A 21 52.47 -37.02 9.32
CA THR A 21 51.06 -37.37 9.12
C THR A 21 50.28 -37.45 10.42
N ALA A 22 50.95 -37.55 11.59
CA ALA A 22 50.31 -37.43 12.89
C ALA A 22 50.04 -35.96 13.27
N SER A 23 50.89 -35.03 12.84
CA SER A 23 50.75 -33.60 13.11
C SER A 23 49.99 -32.82 12.04
N THR A 24 49.90 -33.33 10.80
CA THR A 24 49.16 -32.65 9.73
C THR A 24 47.75 -33.18 9.59
N PRO A 25 46.72 -32.34 9.78
CA PRO A 25 45.33 -32.78 9.66
C PRO A 25 45.02 -33.21 8.23
N THR A 26 44.28 -34.30 8.09
CA THR A 26 43.82 -34.76 6.79
C THR A 26 42.79 -33.79 6.19
N LEU A 27 42.66 -33.81 4.86
CA LEU A 27 41.69 -32.94 4.17
C LEU A 27 40.25 -33.13 4.70
N SER A 28 39.87 -34.37 5.05
CA SER A 28 38.58 -34.68 5.67
C SER A 28 38.44 -34.06 7.05
N GLN A 29 39.50 -34.06 7.87
CA GLN A 29 39.51 -33.41 9.19
C GLN A 29 39.44 -31.87 9.07
N ILE A 30 40.11 -31.29 8.07
CA ILE A 30 39.98 -29.85 7.77
C ILE A 30 38.55 -29.53 7.39
N ARG A 31 37.95 -30.28 6.46
CA ARG A 31 36.55 -30.09 6.05
C ARG A 31 35.57 -30.23 7.21
N ALA A 32 35.78 -31.20 8.09
CA ALA A 32 34.95 -31.40 9.28
C ALA A 32 35.08 -30.26 10.32
N ARG A 33 36.27 -29.65 10.44
CA ARG A 33 36.50 -28.49 11.31
C ARG A 33 35.93 -27.19 10.72
N THR A 34 35.90 -27.06 9.39
CA THR A 34 35.60 -25.80 8.69
C THR A 34 34.10 -25.61 8.40
N VAL A 35 33.24 -25.81 9.40
CA VAL A 35 31.78 -25.60 9.23
C VAL A 35 31.16 -24.64 10.26
N SER A 36 31.95 -24.03 11.15
CA SER A 36 31.40 -23.10 12.15
C SER A 36 32.16 -21.77 12.17
N GLY A 37 31.57 -20.72 11.59
CA GLY A 37 31.98 -19.34 11.89
C GLY A 37 32.42 -18.46 10.72
N GLY A 38 32.18 -18.82 9.46
CA GLY A 38 32.18 -17.81 8.40
C GLY A 38 31.06 -16.78 8.67
N PRO A 39 31.24 -15.47 8.40
CA PRO A 39 30.16 -14.50 8.56
C PRO A 39 28.94 -14.99 7.80
N SER A 40 27.77 -14.94 8.45
CA SER A 40 26.51 -15.37 7.85
C SER A 40 26.42 -14.77 6.45
N ILE A 41 26.39 -15.62 5.42
CA ILE A 41 26.16 -15.20 4.05
C ILE A 41 24.80 -14.51 4.08
N ARG A 42 24.78 -13.17 4.09
CA ARG A 42 23.53 -12.44 3.99
C ARG A 42 22.89 -12.92 2.69
N GLN A 43 21.62 -13.34 2.79
CA GLN A 43 20.83 -13.68 1.60
C GLN A 43 21.01 -12.55 0.60
N ARG A 44 21.58 -12.86 -0.56
CA ARG A 44 21.68 -11.89 -1.65
C ARG A 44 20.24 -11.47 -1.96
N PRO A 45 19.90 -10.17 -1.93
CA PRO A 45 18.57 -9.74 -2.30
C PRO A 45 18.27 -10.33 -3.68
N THR A 46 17.30 -11.23 -3.74
CA THR A 46 16.88 -11.84 -4.99
C THR A 46 16.28 -10.72 -5.85
N ALA A 47 16.46 -10.78 -7.18
CA ALA A 47 15.89 -9.76 -8.08
C ALA A 47 14.40 -9.48 -7.80
N THR A 48 13.65 -10.49 -7.37
CA THR A 48 12.25 -10.39 -6.93
C THR A 48 12.06 -9.45 -5.73
N GLN A 49 12.95 -9.45 -4.75
CA GLN A 49 12.84 -8.58 -3.56
C GLN A 49 13.10 -7.11 -3.91
N ALA A 50 14.04 -6.85 -4.83
CA ALA A 50 14.27 -5.50 -5.33
C ALA A 50 13.08 -4.96 -6.13
N LEU A 51 12.46 -5.80 -6.97
CA LEU A 51 11.26 -5.45 -7.72
C LEU A 51 10.06 -5.17 -6.81
N GLN A 52 9.90 -5.92 -5.71
CA GLN A 52 8.85 -5.67 -4.72
C GLN A 52 9.00 -4.31 -4.04
N ALA A 53 10.23 -3.98 -3.60
CA ALA A 53 10.52 -2.67 -3.02
C ALA A 53 10.22 -1.53 -4.00
N GLN A 54 10.58 -1.66 -5.28
CA GLN A 54 10.25 -0.65 -6.29
C GLN A 54 8.74 -0.51 -6.51
N LEU A 55 7.98 -1.61 -6.48
CA LEU A 55 6.53 -1.58 -6.65
C LEU A 55 5.85 -0.86 -5.47
N GLU A 56 6.37 -1.06 -4.26
CA GLU A 56 5.91 -0.36 -3.05
C GLU A 56 6.24 1.13 -3.11
N GLU A 57 7.43 1.50 -3.58
CA GLU A 57 7.82 2.89 -3.81
C GLU A 57 6.92 3.58 -4.86
N GLU A 58 6.62 2.90 -5.98
CA GLU A 58 5.69 3.44 -6.98
C GLU A 58 4.29 3.58 -6.41
N ARG A 59 3.81 2.62 -5.63
CA ARG A 59 2.50 2.70 -4.96
C ARG A 59 2.43 3.90 -4.02
N MET A 60 3.44 4.09 -3.17
CA MET A 60 3.49 5.25 -2.28
C MET A 60 3.53 6.56 -3.07
N ARG A 61 4.27 6.61 -4.19
CA ARG A 61 4.31 7.79 -5.06
C ARG A 61 2.95 8.07 -5.70
N TRP A 62 2.26 7.05 -6.19
CA TRP A 62 0.93 7.20 -6.79
C TRP A 62 -0.10 7.65 -5.76
N GLU A 63 -0.07 7.08 -4.57
CA GLU A 63 -0.97 7.46 -3.47
C GLU A 63 -0.75 8.93 -3.05
N GLN A 64 0.50 9.40 -3.02
CA GLN A 64 0.80 10.82 -2.76
C GLN A 64 0.26 11.75 -3.87
N LEU A 65 0.39 11.36 -5.13
CA LEU A 65 -0.16 12.13 -6.25
C LEU A 65 -1.69 12.17 -6.20
N GLU A 66 -2.32 11.05 -5.91
CA GLU A 66 -3.77 10.95 -5.75
C GLU A 66 -4.26 11.80 -4.57
N ALA A 67 -3.58 11.74 -3.42
CA ALA A 67 -3.90 12.58 -2.26
C ALA A 67 -3.77 14.07 -2.59
N THR A 68 -2.75 14.46 -3.36
CA THR A 68 -2.55 15.84 -3.81
C THR A 68 -3.68 16.30 -4.73
N LEU A 69 -4.05 15.47 -5.70
CA LEU A 69 -5.15 15.77 -6.62
C LEU A 69 -6.50 15.82 -5.89
N ALA A 70 -6.76 14.88 -5.00
CA ALA A 70 -7.97 14.84 -4.18
C ALA A 70 -8.09 16.09 -3.31
N GLN A 71 -6.97 16.56 -2.74
CA GLN A 71 -6.94 17.81 -1.97
C GLN A 71 -7.22 19.03 -2.85
N GLN A 72 -6.68 19.07 -4.07
CA GLN A 72 -6.95 20.15 -5.02
C GLN A 72 -8.42 20.18 -5.44
N VAL A 73 -9.00 19.03 -5.77
CA VAL A 73 -10.42 18.89 -6.11
C VAL A 73 -11.29 19.29 -4.93
N GLN A 74 -10.98 18.84 -3.70
CA GLN A 74 -11.72 19.25 -2.52
C GLN A 74 -11.71 20.76 -2.34
N LYS A 75 -10.54 21.42 -2.47
CA LYS A 75 -10.45 22.88 -2.39
C LYS A 75 -11.32 23.56 -3.45
N GLN A 76 -11.24 23.10 -4.70
CA GLN A 76 -12.03 23.66 -5.79
C GLN A 76 -13.55 23.50 -5.54
N VAL A 77 -13.98 22.33 -5.08
CA VAL A 77 -15.39 22.09 -4.72
C VAL A 77 -15.82 23.00 -3.57
N GLN A 78 -14.96 23.21 -2.57
CA GLN A 78 -15.22 24.11 -1.46
C GLN A 78 -15.34 25.57 -1.91
N GLU A 79 -14.47 26.02 -2.81
CA GLU A 79 -14.52 27.36 -3.40
C GLU A 79 -15.80 27.56 -4.22
N VAL A 80 -16.15 26.60 -5.09
CA VAL A 80 -17.39 26.66 -5.88
C VAL A 80 -18.62 26.65 -4.96
N GLN A 81 -18.60 25.85 -3.90
CA GLN A 81 -19.68 25.81 -2.91
C GLN A 81 -19.79 27.13 -2.14
N ALA A 82 -18.66 27.72 -1.71
CA ALA A 82 -18.64 29.01 -1.03
C ALA A 82 -19.11 30.14 -1.96
N GLN A 83 -18.73 30.09 -3.24
CA GLN A 83 -19.18 31.06 -4.23
C GLN A 83 -20.68 30.95 -4.48
N MET A 84 -21.21 29.73 -4.57
CA MET A 84 -22.65 29.49 -4.68
C MET A 84 -23.41 30.00 -3.44
N GLN A 85 -22.90 29.74 -2.23
CA GLN A 85 -23.48 30.28 -1.00
C GLN A 85 -23.48 31.81 -1.00
N THR A 86 -22.36 32.42 -1.41
CA THR A 86 -22.25 33.88 -1.51
C THR A 86 -23.24 34.45 -2.52
N GLN A 87 -23.40 33.82 -3.68
CA GLN A 87 -24.37 34.23 -4.69
C GLN A 87 -25.81 34.19 -4.14
N VAL A 88 -26.17 33.12 -3.42
CA VAL A 88 -27.50 33.01 -2.80
C VAL A 88 -27.68 34.08 -1.71
N GLN A 89 -26.65 34.33 -0.91
CA GLN A 89 -26.69 35.33 0.15
C GLN A 89 -26.83 36.75 -0.42
N ASP A 90 -26.10 37.05 -1.49
CA ASP A 90 -26.14 38.33 -2.19
C ASP A 90 -27.52 38.56 -2.83
N MET A 91 -28.06 37.54 -3.50
CA MET A 91 -29.42 37.59 -4.05
C MET A 91 -30.47 37.81 -2.94
N TYR A 92 -30.32 37.16 -1.78
CA TYR A 92 -31.21 37.36 -0.63
C TYR A 92 -31.10 38.79 -0.09
N THR A 93 -29.88 39.31 0.03
CA THR A 93 -29.62 40.67 0.51
C THR A 93 -30.20 41.72 -0.44
N TYR A 94 -30.00 41.54 -1.74
CA TYR A 94 -30.58 42.41 -2.77
C TYR A 94 -32.12 42.42 -2.71
N PHE A 95 -32.74 41.24 -2.64
CA PHE A 95 -34.21 41.13 -2.54
C PHE A 95 -34.75 41.78 -1.26
N GLN A 96 -34.06 41.56 -0.14
CA GLN A 96 -34.42 42.17 1.14
C GLN A 96 -34.33 43.69 1.08
N ALA A 97 -33.28 44.25 0.48
CA ALA A 97 -33.12 45.69 0.29
C ALA A 97 -34.20 46.27 -0.62
N GLN A 98 -34.53 45.59 -1.72
CA GLN A 98 -35.58 46.01 -2.65
C GLN A 98 -36.98 45.99 -1.99
N PHE A 99 -37.26 45.00 -1.12
CA PHE A 99 -38.48 44.96 -0.32
C PHE A 99 -38.55 46.08 0.73
N ALA A 100 -37.45 46.31 1.44
CA ALA A 100 -37.36 47.39 2.42
C ALA A 100 -37.55 48.77 1.75
N ALA A 101 -37.00 48.97 0.55
CA ALA A 101 -37.19 50.20 -0.24
C ALA A 101 -38.65 50.40 -0.70
N MET A 102 -39.40 49.33 -0.94
CA MET A 102 -40.85 49.40 -1.23
C MET A 102 -41.72 49.56 0.04
N GLY A 103 -41.11 49.65 1.23
CA GLY A 103 -41.82 49.85 2.50
C GLY A 103 -42.43 48.59 3.10
N HIS A 104 -42.14 47.41 2.54
CA HIS A 104 -42.60 46.13 3.06
C HIS A 104 -41.49 45.46 3.87
N GLN A 105 -41.67 45.37 5.20
CA GLN A 105 -40.76 44.63 6.08
C GLN A 105 -41.07 43.14 5.95
N LEU A 106 -40.11 42.33 5.48
CA LEU A 106 -40.20 40.88 5.57
C LEU A 106 -40.19 40.47 7.05
N PRO A 107 -41.18 39.67 7.52
CA PRO A 107 -41.24 39.27 8.92
C PRO A 107 -39.94 38.54 9.33
N PRO A 108 -39.38 38.82 10.52
CA PRO A 108 -38.02 38.38 10.90
C PRO A 108 -37.87 36.88 11.20
N HIS A 109 -38.80 36.03 10.75
CA HIS A 109 -38.70 34.58 10.82
C HIS A 109 -39.85 33.98 9.99
N SER A 110 -39.54 32.92 9.26
CA SER A 110 -40.56 32.11 8.61
C SER A 110 -41.42 31.45 9.69
N THR A 111 -42.66 31.92 9.88
CA THR A 111 -43.67 31.23 10.71
C THR A 111 -44.19 29.96 10.02
N TRP A 112 -43.77 29.71 8.78
CA TRP A 112 -44.02 28.48 8.07
C TRP A 112 -43.16 27.36 8.68
N ALA A 113 -43.80 26.48 9.46
CA ALA A 113 -43.18 25.27 9.97
C ALA A 113 -42.48 24.52 8.82
N PRO A 114 -41.25 23.98 9.01
CA PRO A 114 -40.55 23.27 7.96
C PRO A 114 -41.44 22.15 7.40
N ARG A 115 -41.64 22.14 6.08
CA ARG A 115 -42.43 21.09 5.40
C ARG A 115 -41.84 19.74 5.80
N PRO A 116 -42.66 18.77 6.25
CA PRO A 116 -42.17 17.42 6.48
C PRO A 116 -41.59 16.86 5.17
N PRO A 117 -40.54 16.02 5.23
CA PRO A 117 -39.98 15.41 4.03
C PRO A 117 -41.08 14.64 3.30
N ILE A 118 -41.20 14.86 1.99
CA ILE A 118 -42.13 14.12 1.14
C ILE A 118 -41.66 12.66 1.14
N SER A 119 -42.39 11.81 1.86
CA SER A 119 -42.30 10.37 1.73
C SER A 119 -42.78 9.99 0.34
N SER A 120 -41.85 9.82 -0.61
CA SER A 120 -42.18 9.27 -1.93
C SER A 120 -42.78 7.87 -1.76
N PRO A 121 -43.94 7.56 -2.38
CA PRO A 121 -44.49 6.20 -2.35
C PRO A 121 -43.57 5.23 -3.12
N PRO A 122 -43.55 3.92 -2.76
CA PRO A 122 -42.71 2.94 -3.45
C PRO A 122 -43.18 2.77 -4.90
N MET A 123 -42.24 2.84 -5.85
CA MET A 123 -42.48 2.59 -7.27
C MET A 123 -43.01 1.15 -7.49
N PRO A 124 -44.14 0.95 -8.18
CA PRO A 124 -44.58 -0.39 -8.57
C PRO A 124 -43.86 -0.78 -9.87
N GLY A 125 -42.88 -1.67 -9.79
CA GLY A 125 -42.25 -2.19 -11.01
C GLY A 125 -40.87 -2.81 -10.81
N SER A 126 -40.80 -3.96 -10.16
CA SER A 126 -39.78 -4.96 -10.50
C SER A 126 -40.25 -6.33 -10.08
N ALA A 127 -41.13 -6.89 -10.92
CA ALA A 127 -41.28 -8.34 -11.02
C ALA A 127 -40.00 -8.89 -11.66
N GLY A 128 -38.96 -9.05 -10.86
CA GLY A 128 -37.77 -9.81 -11.20
C GLY A 128 -38.06 -11.29 -10.99
N SER A 129 -38.26 -12.01 -12.08
CA SER A 129 -38.32 -13.46 -12.12
C SER A 129 -37.09 -14.10 -11.46
N ASN A 130 -37.29 -14.86 -10.39
CA ASN A 130 -36.53 -16.09 -10.14
C ASN A 130 -37.38 -17.10 -9.35
N ALA A 131 -38.11 -17.93 -10.09
CA ALA A 131 -38.49 -19.24 -9.58
C ALA A 131 -37.21 -20.05 -9.35
N GLY A 132 -36.92 -20.39 -8.10
CA GLY A 132 -35.71 -21.15 -7.75
C GLY A 132 -35.67 -21.55 -6.29
N ALA A 133 -36.20 -22.76 -6.03
CA ALA A 133 -35.90 -23.64 -4.90
C ALA A 133 -36.27 -23.16 -3.49
N GLY A 134 -37.35 -23.76 -2.97
CA GLY A 134 -37.86 -23.58 -1.63
C GLY A 134 -36.89 -23.98 -0.52
N ALA A 135 -36.95 -23.17 0.52
CA ALA A 135 -36.44 -23.39 1.84
C ALA A 135 -36.99 -24.68 2.48
N VAL A 136 -36.05 -25.50 2.95
CA VAL A 136 -35.93 -25.99 4.33
C VAL A 136 -37.14 -25.83 5.28
N VAL A 137 -37.60 -26.99 5.77
CA VAL A 137 -37.82 -27.39 7.18
C VAL A 137 -38.57 -26.44 8.14
N GLN A 138 -39.75 -26.90 8.59
CA GLN A 138 -40.25 -26.91 10.00
C GLN A 138 -41.69 -27.48 9.98
N ASP A 139 -41.88 -28.74 10.37
CA ASP A 139 -42.30 -29.29 11.69
C ASP A 139 -43.77 -29.76 11.62
#